data_AF-A0A1M3SZB2-F1
#
_entry.id   AF-A0A1M3SZB2-F1
#
_cell.length_a   1.000
_cell.length_b   1.000
_cell.length_c   1.000
_cell.angle_alpha   90.00
_cell.angle_beta   90.00
_cell.angle_gamma   90.00
#
_symmetry.space_group_name_H-M   'P 1'
#
loop_
_entity.id
_entity.type
_entity.pdbx_description
1 polymer ?
#
loop_
_entity_poly.entity_id
_entity_poly.type
_entity_poly.pdbx_seq_one_letter_code
_entity_poly.pdbx_strand_id
1 'polypeptide(L)'
;MSSISPPDYKALFLRAEEERQRKQVESPSRSTTGTVPAPKGKRCPLQLLPWTECTAIQQEIYHSVCTYLAPPGQPAAQLFPSRTVLKGLGEEFKKRAISSEQDLQSYERFGVENHVRDIIAELCKIRAAREEFQLGNGIQFDNHANALNAIDTDRTPIMTVEYKPPHKLSVEDLRAGLRPMQFWNEVVRLDSVPTEGPENLRYNAAWLTGSVVVQEYHVVSSTHV
;
A
#
# COMPACT_ATOMS: atom_id res chain seq x y z
N MET A 1 12.05 25.16 26.22
CA MET A 1 11.72 24.75 24.84
C MET A 1 11.45 23.25 24.89
N SER A 2 10.21 22.83 24.61
CA SER A 2 9.87 21.40 24.64
C SER A 2 10.65 20.70 23.53
N SER A 3 11.51 19.75 23.91
CA SER A 3 12.04 18.74 23.00
C SER A 3 10.84 17.92 22.54
N ILE A 4 10.27 18.28 21.39
CA ILE A 4 9.21 17.47 20.79
C ILE A 4 9.93 16.31 20.13
N SER A 5 10.01 15.19 20.86
CA SER A 5 10.33 13.89 20.26
C SER A 5 9.45 13.70 19.03
N PRO A 6 9.96 13.13 17.93
CA PRO A 6 9.12 12.75 16.81
C PRO A 6 7.92 11.94 17.33
N PRO A 7 6.71 12.20 16.81
CA PRO A 7 5.52 11.46 17.25
C PRO A 7 5.68 9.97 16.97
N ASP A 8 5.11 9.13 17.83
CA ASP A 8 5.03 7.69 17.62
C ASP A 8 4.37 7.41 16.25
N TYR A 9 5.09 6.71 15.37
CA TYR A 9 4.62 6.42 14.01
C TYR A 9 3.36 5.57 14.08
N LYS A 10 3.28 4.64 15.04
CA LYS A 10 2.12 3.79 15.23
C LYS A 10 0.87 4.61 15.56
N ALA A 11 0.99 5.60 16.45
CA ALA A 11 -0.12 6.50 16.76
C ALA A 11 -0.55 7.36 15.55
N LEU A 12 0.42 7.86 14.77
CA LEU A 12 0.11 8.60 13.53
C LEU A 12 -0.61 7.71 12.51
N PHE A 13 -0.12 6.49 12.31
CA PHE A 13 -0.70 5.51 11.40
C PHE A 13 -2.13 5.18 11.79
N LEU A 14 -2.38 4.83 13.06
CA LEU A 14 -3.73 4.51 13.55
C LEU A 14 -4.71 5.67 13.33
N ARG A 15 -4.27 6.90 13.60
CA ARG A 15 -5.10 8.10 13.34
C ARG A 15 -5.38 8.29 11.85
N ALA A 16 -4.40 8.07 10.99
CA ALA A 16 -4.59 8.15 9.55
C ALA A 16 -5.57 7.08 9.04
N GLU A 17 -5.50 5.87 9.59
CA GLU A 17 -6.43 4.78 9.28
C GLU A 17 -7.86 5.07 9.75
N GLU A 18 -8.05 5.68 10.93
CA GLU A 18 -9.37 6.13 11.38
C GLU A 18 -9.98 7.16 10.41
N GLU A 19 -9.19 8.12 9.92
CA GLU A 19 -9.66 9.10 8.94
C GLU A 19 -9.92 8.45 7.57
N ARG A 20 -9.14 7.45 7.16
CA ARG A 20 -9.38 6.66 5.94
C ARG A 20 -10.67 5.87 6.01
N GLN A 21 -11.00 5.28 7.17
CA GLN A 21 -12.26 4.58 7.37
C GLN A 21 -13.50 5.49 7.25
N ARG A 22 -13.33 6.81 7.42
CA ARG A 22 -14.42 7.77 7.23
C ARG A 22 -14.70 8.09 5.76
N LYS A 23 -13.90 7.58 4.84
CA LYS A 23 -14.10 7.83 3.41
C LYS A 23 -15.30 7.07 2.90
N GLN A 24 -16.16 7.75 2.13
CA GLN A 24 -17.38 7.15 1.61
C GLN A 24 -17.08 6.15 0.50
N VAL A 25 -17.66 4.96 0.62
CA VAL A 25 -17.69 3.91 -0.39
C VAL A 25 -19.10 3.90 -0.98
N GLU A 26 -19.20 3.83 -2.30
CA GLU A 26 -20.49 3.79 -2.99
C GLU A 26 -21.16 2.41 -2.83
N SER A 27 -22.47 2.33 -3.03
CA SER A 27 -23.17 1.04 -2.96
C SER A 27 -22.69 0.08 -4.05
N PRO A 28 -22.67 -1.25 -3.79
CA PRO A 28 -22.30 -2.24 -4.81
C PRO A 28 -23.15 -2.13 -6.10
N SER A 29 -24.43 -1.79 -5.98
CA SER A 29 -25.36 -1.59 -7.10
C SER A 29 -25.00 -0.42 -8.03
N ARG A 30 -24.12 0.49 -7.59
CA ARG A 30 -23.67 1.67 -8.33
C ARG A 30 -22.16 1.66 -8.58
N SER A 31 -21.54 0.50 -8.41
CA SER A 31 -20.10 0.29 -8.53
C SER A 31 -19.76 -0.67 -9.67
N THR A 32 -18.49 -0.75 -10.06
CA THR A 32 -18.07 -1.62 -11.18
C THR A 32 -18.22 -3.11 -10.86
N THR A 33 -18.62 -3.92 -11.84
CA THR A 33 -19.02 -5.33 -11.68
C THR A 33 -17.91 -6.36 -11.98
N GLY A 34 -16.65 -5.95 -12.03
CA GLY A 34 -15.52 -6.85 -12.33
C GLY A 34 -15.19 -7.80 -11.17
N THR A 35 -14.84 -9.05 -11.48
CA THR A 35 -14.44 -10.07 -10.51
C THR A 35 -12.92 -10.13 -10.32
N VAL A 36 -12.49 -10.60 -9.15
CA VAL A 36 -11.06 -10.88 -8.91
C VAL A 36 -10.69 -12.18 -9.65
N PRO A 37 -9.62 -12.17 -10.47
CA PRO A 37 -9.23 -13.34 -11.24
C PRO A 37 -8.62 -14.41 -10.33
N ALA A 38 -8.90 -15.68 -10.63
CA ALA A 38 -8.33 -16.80 -9.89
C ALA A 38 -6.78 -16.82 -9.93
N PRO A 39 -6.12 -17.37 -8.90
CA PRO A 39 -4.66 -17.45 -8.86
C PRO A 39 -4.08 -18.56 -9.77
N LYS A 40 -4.95 -19.35 -10.43
CA LYS A 40 -4.54 -20.52 -11.21
C LYS A 40 -3.64 -20.12 -12.39
N GLY A 41 -2.52 -20.84 -12.53
CA GLY A 41 -1.53 -20.59 -13.58
C GLY A 41 -0.56 -19.44 -13.31
N LYS A 42 -0.69 -18.75 -12.16
CA LYS A 42 0.24 -17.70 -11.73
C LYS A 42 1.28 -18.25 -10.75
N ARG A 43 2.45 -17.60 -10.69
CA ARG A 43 3.42 -17.83 -9.60
C ARG A 43 2.74 -17.42 -8.29
N CYS A 44 2.77 -18.28 -7.28
CA CYS A 44 2.09 -18.06 -6.00
C CYS A 44 3.08 -18.23 -4.84
N PRO A 45 2.89 -17.50 -3.72
CA PRO A 45 3.64 -17.79 -2.50
C PRO A 45 3.26 -19.16 -1.95
N LEU A 46 4.18 -19.82 -1.25
CA LEU A 46 3.91 -21.10 -0.59
C LEU A 46 3.15 -20.90 0.73
N GLN A 47 3.50 -19.85 1.46
CA GLN A 47 2.97 -19.51 2.76
C GLN A 47 2.72 -18.01 2.87
N LEU A 48 1.70 -17.63 3.63
CA LEU A 48 1.54 -16.27 4.12
C LEU A 48 1.86 -16.27 5.62
N LEU A 49 2.70 -15.34 6.06
CA LEU A 49 3.13 -15.19 7.44
C LEU A 49 3.04 -13.71 7.86
N PRO A 50 2.77 -13.42 9.14
CA PRO A 50 2.81 -12.06 9.65
C PRO A 50 4.24 -11.53 9.64
N TRP A 51 4.43 -10.29 9.21
CA TRP A 51 5.70 -9.60 9.34
C TRP A 51 5.80 -8.95 10.72
N THR A 52 6.27 -9.71 11.69
CA THR A 52 6.24 -9.37 13.12
C THR A 52 7.06 -8.14 13.50
N GLU A 53 8.12 -7.86 12.74
CA GLU A 53 9.08 -6.78 12.95
C GLU A 53 8.68 -5.50 12.22
N CYS A 54 7.66 -5.55 11.37
CA CYS A 54 7.28 -4.45 10.47
C CYS A 54 7.10 -3.12 11.21
N THR A 55 6.36 -3.11 12.33
CA THR A 55 6.12 -1.87 13.10
C THR A 55 7.41 -1.29 13.69
N ALA A 56 8.31 -2.13 14.20
CA ALA A 56 9.57 -1.65 14.76
C ALA A 56 10.47 -1.05 13.66
N ILE A 57 10.60 -1.76 12.53
CA ILE A 57 11.35 -1.30 11.37
C ILE A 57 10.76 0.01 10.82
N GLN A 58 9.43 0.12 10.69
CA GLN A 58 8.77 1.35 10.25
C GLN A 58 9.03 2.53 11.19
N GLN A 59 9.03 2.30 12.50
CA GLN A 59 9.35 3.35 13.48
C GLN A 59 10.80 3.83 13.34
N GLU A 60 11.75 2.91 13.17
CA GLU A 60 13.17 3.24 12.97
C GLU A 60 13.39 4.05 11.69
N ILE A 61 12.80 3.61 10.57
CA ILE A 61 12.84 4.34 9.30
C ILE A 61 12.22 5.73 9.46
N TYR A 62 11.05 5.82 10.10
CA TYR A 62 10.37 7.09 10.34
C TYR A 62 11.25 8.08 11.14
N HIS A 63 11.88 7.61 12.22
CA HIS A 63 12.79 8.44 13.01
C HIS A 63 14.00 8.92 12.21
N SER A 64 14.60 8.05 11.40
CA SER A 64 15.74 8.44 10.55
C SER A 64 15.33 9.48 9.51
N VAL A 65 14.20 9.27 8.82
CA VAL A 65 13.62 10.25 7.88
C VAL A 65 13.37 11.60 8.55
N CYS A 66 12.79 11.62 9.75
CA CYS A 66 12.58 12.85 10.52
C CYS A 66 13.91 13.52 10.90
N THR A 67 14.95 12.76 11.24
CA THR A 67 16.26 13.30 11.58
C THR A 67 16.89 14.04 10.40
N TYR A 68 16.73 13.52 9.18
CA TYR A 68 17.23 14.18 7.97
C TYR A 68 16.41 15.40 7.55
N LEU A 69 15.08 15.31 7.60
CA LEU A 69 14.19 16.33 7.04
C LEU A 69 13.75 17.40 8.05
N ALA A 70 13.87 17.10 9.35
CA ALA A 70 13.53 18.01 10.45
C ALA A 70 14.55 17.88 11.59
N PRO A 71 15.85 18.19 11.33
CA PRO A 71 16.91 18.03 12.32
C PRO A 71 16.65 18.88 13.58
N PRO A 72 16.86 18.32 14.79
CA PRO A 72 16.63 19.03 16.04
C PRO A 72 17.42 20.34 16.13
N GLY A 73 16.78 21.41 16.58
CA GLY A 73 17.42 22.71 16.79
C GLY A 73 17.60 23.55 15.52
N GLN A 74 17.18 23.06 14.35
CA GLN A 74 17.13 23.85 13.12
C GLN A 74 15.69 24.31 12.85
N PRO A 75 15.49 25.45 12.16
CA PRO A 75 14.18 25.85 11.67
C PRO A 75 13.61 24.79 10.74
N ALA A 76 12.32 24.45 10.90
CA ALA A 76 11.66 23.51 10.00
C ALA A 76 11.67 24.08 8.58
N ALA A 77 12.35 23.40 7.66
CA ALA A 77 12.33 23.74 6.25
C ALA A 77 10.91 23.50 5.69
N GLN A 78 10.42 24.44 4.88
CA GLN A 78 9.11 24.32 4.22
C GLN A 78 9.24 23.47 2.95
N LEU A 79 9.63 22.20 3.11
CA LEU A 79 9.90 21.28 2.01
C LEU A 79 8.63 20.72 1.36
N PHE A 80 7.49 20.74 2.08
CA PHE A 80 6.27 20.04 1.69
C PHE A 80 5.05 20.98 1.63
N PRO A 81 3.98 20.57 0.93
CA PRO A 81 2.73 21.33 0.87
C PRO A 81 2.22 21.74 2.25
N SER A 82 1.69 22.96 2.34
CA SER A 82 1.14 23.46 3.60
C SER A 82 -0.09 22.66 4.04
N ARG A 83 -0.38 22.70 5.34
CA ARG A 83 -1.60 22.08 5.91
C ARG A 83 -2.88 22.57 5.23
N THR A 84 -2.90 23.80 4.73
CA THR A 84 -4.05 24.36 4.01
C THR A 84 -4.26 23.66 2.67
N VAL A 85 -3.18 23.43 1.92
CA VAL A 85 -3.23 22.68 0.64
C VAL A 85 -3.72 21.25 0.88
N LEU A 86 -3.15 20.57 1.89
CA LEU A 86 -3.54 19.19 2.23
C LEU A 86 -5.01 19.08 2.67
N LYS A 87 -5.50 20.06 3.45
CA LYS A 87 -6.93 20.12 3.81
C LYS A 87 -7.82 20.32 2.59
N GLY A 88 -7.45 21.23 1.69
CA GLY A 88 -8.18 21.44 0.43
C GLY A 88 -8.29 20.16 -0.37
N LEU A 89 -7.18 19.44 -0.55
CA LEU A 89 -7.17 18.15 -1.24
C LEU A 89 -8.05 17.11 -0.52
N GLY A 90 -8.01 17.07 0.81
CA GLY A 90 -8.89 16.22 1.62
C GLY A 90 -10.37 16.51 1.41
N GLU A 91 -10.78 17.78 1.31
CA GLU A 91 -12.16 18.15 0.99
C GLU A 91 -12.56 17.76 -0.43
N GLU A 92 -11.66 17.87 -1.42
CA GLU A 92 -11.92 17.37 -2.78
C GLU A 92 -12.19 15.86 -2.79
N PHE A 93 -11.40 15.06 -2.06
CA PHE A 93 -11.60 13.61 -1.99
C PHE A 93 -12.88 13.17 -1.29
N LYS A 94 -13.49 14.05 -0.47
CA LYS A 94 -14.78 13.78 0.19
C LYS A 94 -15.99 14.00 -0.73
N LYS A 95 -15.83 14.77 -1.82
CA LYS A 95 -16.95 15.13 -2.71
C LYS A 95 -17.55 13.94 -3.45
N ARG A 96 -16.80 12.85 -3.60
CA ARG A 96 -17.22 11.67 -4.35
C ARG A 96 -16.82 10.39 -3.62
N ALA A 97 -17.78 9.47 -3.50
CA ALA A 97 -17.53 8.15 -2.97
C ALA A 97 -16.67 7.30 -3.93
N ILE A 98 -15.83 6.41 -3.39
CA ILE A 98 -15.07 5.46 -4.21
C ILE A 98 -16.03 4.39 -4.73
N SER A 99 -16.16 4.27 -6.06
CA SER A 99 -17.01 3.23 -6.70
C SER A 99 -16.27 2.40 -7.76
N SER A 100 -14.99 2.68 -7.99
CA SER A 100 -14.18 2.05 -9.03
C SER A 100 -12.69 1.98 -8.68
N GLU A 101 -11.95 1.14 -9.40
CA GLU A 101 -10.49 1.07 -9.33
C GLU A 101 -9.85 2.41 -9.72
N GLN A 102 -10.44 3.14 -10.67
CA GLN A 102 -9.96 4.46 -11.09
C GLN A 102 -10.12 5.52 -10.00
N ASP A 103 -11.24 5.51 -9.27
CA ASP A 103 -11.46 6.45 -8.16
C ASP A 103 -10.46 6.19 -7.02
N LEU A 104 -10.20 4.92 -6.71
CA LEU A 104 -9.21 4.52 -5.71
C LEU A 104 -7.79 4.90 -6.14
N GLN A 105 -7.40 4.57 -7.38
CA GLN A 105 -6.10 4.95 -7.95
C GLN A 105 -5.89 6.46 -7.87
N SER A 106 -6.90 7.26 -8.23
CA SER A 106 -6.77 8.73 -8.19
C SER A 106 -6.51 9.20 -6.76
N TYR A 107 -7.22 8.65 -5.78
CA TYR A 107 -6.98 8.98 -4.39
C TYR A 107 -5.58 8.59 -3.90
N GLU A 108 -5.13 7.36 -4.15
CA GLU A 108 -3.82 6.90 -3.71
C GLU A 108 -2.71 7.72 -4.36
N ARG A 109 -2.83 8.00 -5.67
CA ARG A 109 -1.86 8.81 -6.40
C ARG A 109 -1.70 10.21 -5.82
N PHE A 110 -2.80 10.92 -5.60
CA PHE A 110 -2.77 12.30 -5.14
C PHE A 110 -2.62 12.44 -3.64
N GLY A 111 -3.19 11.53 -2.86
CA GLY A 111 -3.23 11.58 -1.40
C GLY A 111 -2.09 10.84 -0.70
N VAL A 112 -1.34 10.01 -1.42
CA VAL A 112 -0.26 9.20 -0.83
C VAL A 112 0.99 9.24 -1.71
N GLU A 113 0.92 8.69 -2.92
CA GLU A 113 2.11 8.40 -3.74
C GLU A 113 2.89 9.65 -4.13
N ASN A 114 2.20 10.73 -4.53
CA ASN A 114 2.84 12.00 -4.81
C ASN A 114 3.60 12.53 -3.59
N HIS A 115 3.01 12.45 -2.40
CA HIS A 115 3.67 12.90 -1.18
C HIS A 115 4.87 12.02 -0.81
N VAL A 116 4.78 10.70 -0.99
CA VAL A 116 5.90 9.79 -0.80
C VAL A 116 7.03 10.08 -1.79
N ARG A 117 6.70 10.32 -3.06
CA ARG A 117 7.67 10.72 -4.09
C ARG A 117 8.39 12.02 -3.71
N ASP A 118 7.65 13.02 -3.23
CA ASP A 118 8.22 14.31 -2.84
C ASP A 118 9.15 14.15 -1.62
N ILE A 119 8.77 13.33 -0.63
CA ILE A 119 9.64 12.98 0.52
C ILE A 119 10.94 12.31 0.06
N ILE A 120 10.84 11.30 -0.80
CA ILE A 120 12.02 10.59 -1.34
C ILE A 120 12.89 11.53 -2.17
N ALA A 121 12.30 12.44 -2.95
CA ALA A 121 13.04 13.41 -3.73
C ALA A 121 13.88 14.36 -2.85
N GLU A 122 13.35 14.79 -1.70
CA GLU A 122 14.13 15.58 -0.73
C GLU A 122 15.24 14.76 -0.07
N LEU A 123 14.98 13.51 0.32
CA LEU A 123 16.01 12.61 0.86
C LEU A 123 17.12 12.33 -0.15
N CYS A 124 16.79 12.21 -1.44
CA CYS A 124 17.76 12.04 -2.52
C CYS A 124 18.72 13.24 -2.69
N LYS A 125 18.42 14.41 -2.12
CA LYS A 125 19.35 15.54 -2.14
C LYS A 125 20.41 15.44 -1.02
N ILE A 126 20.20 14.57 -0.04
CA ILE A 126 21.06 14.41 1.13
C ILE A 126 21.91 13.14 0.96
N ARG A 127 23.22 13.32 0.76
CA ARG A 127 24.15 12.18 0.52
C ARG A 127 24.07 11.09 1.58
N ALA A 128 24.09 11.46 2.87
CA ALA A 128 24.02 10.50 3.97
C ALA A 128 22.70 9.70 3.96
N ALA A 129 21.56 10.36 3.71
CA ALA A 129 20.27 9.67 3.60
C ALA A 129 20.22 8.71 2.41
N ARG A 130 20.80 9.09 1.26
CA ARG A 130 20.90 8.18 0.11
C ARG A 130 21.71 6.93 0.41
N GLU A 131 22.84 7.09 1.09
CA GLU A 131 23.72 5.99 1.47
C GLU A 131 23.03 5.07 2.49
N GLU A 132 22.35 5.63 3.49
CA GLU A 132 21.62 4.88 4.52
C GLU A 132 20.44 4.09 3.96
N PHE A 133 19.58 4.74 3.15
CA PHE A 133 18.38 4.13 2.61
C PHE A 133 18.58 3.47 1.23
N GLN A 134 19.81 3.47 0.71
CA GLN A 134 20.17 2.95 -0.62
C GLN A 134 19.33 3.58 -1.74
N LEU A 135 19.09 4.89 -1.66
CA LEU A 135 18.25 5.61 -2.62
C LEU A 135 19.00 5.99 -3.89
N GLY A 136 18.41 5.66 -5.03
CA GLY A 136 18.85 6.09 -6.35
C GLY A 136 18.45 7.53 -6.66
N ASN A 137 17.68 7.71 -7.74
CA ASN A 137 17.29 9.04 -8.25
C ASN A 137 15.84 9.43 -7.91
N GLY A 138 15.14 8.64 -7.09
CA GLY A 138 13.74 8.88 -6.75
C GLY A 138 12.99 7.57 -6.52
N ILE A 139 11.67 7.60 -6.71
CA ILE A 139 10.80 6.42 -6.77
C ILE A 139 9.75 6.63 -7.86
N GLN A 140 9.34 5.54 -8.51
CA GLN A 140 8.19 5.52 -9.42
C GLN A 140 7.12 4.57 -8.88
N PHE A 141 5.85 5.00 -8.96
CA PHE A 141 4.69 4.15 -8.72
C PHE A 141 4.05 3.81 -10.05
N ASP A 142 3.85 2.53 -10.31
CA ASP A 142 3.23 2.07 -11.55
C ASP A 142 2.25 0.92 -11.29
N ASN A 143 1.12 0.95 -11.98
CA ASN A 143 0.09 -0.08 -11.91
C ASN A 143 0.12 -1.02 -13.11
N HIS A 144 1.07 -0.86 -14.03
CA HIS A 144 1.21 -1.69 -15.22
C HIS A 144 2.50 -2.51 -15.18
N ALA A 145 2.37 -3.83 -15.21
CA ALA A 145 3.50 -4.76 -15.22
C ALA A 145 4.49 -4.50 -16.37
N ASN A 146 4.02 -3.97 -17.51
CA ASN A 146 4.87 -3.64 -18.65
C ASN A 146 5.86 -2.50 -18.36
N ALA A 147 5.58 -1.65 -17.36
CA ALA A 147 6.49 -0.59 -16.95
C ALA A 147 7.81 -1.14 -16.38
N LEU A 148 7.81 -2.37 -15.86
CA LEU A 148 8.99 -3.03 -15.34
C LEU A 148 10.00 -3.41 -16.44
N ASN A 149 9.54 -3.58 -17.69
CA ASN A 149 10.39 -3.97 -18.82
C ASN A 149 10.88 -2.77 -19.66
N ALA A 150 10.30 -1.59 -19.45
CA ALA A 150 10.46 -0.44 -20.35
C ALA A 150 11.59 0.52 -19.96
N ILE A 151 12.34 0.24 -18.88
CA ILE A 151 13.24 1.23 -18.28
C ILE A 151 14.71 0.80 -18.41
N ASP A 152 15.45 1.66 -19.13
CA ASP A 152 16.91 1.73 -19.09
C ASP A 152 17.33 2.14 -17.67
N THR A 153 18.19 1.31 -17.09
CA THR A 153 18.53 1.21 -15.67
C THR A 153 19.25 2.43 -15.10
N ASP A 154 18.53 3.52 -14.86
CA ASP A 154 19.05 4.61 -14.03
C ASP A 154 18.40 4.60 -12.63
N ARG A 155 18.74 3.54 -11.88
CA ARG A 155 18.66 3.38 -10.42
C ARG A 155 17.37 3.82 -9.70
N THR A 156 16.26 4.02 -10.37
CA THR A 156 15.01 4.47 -9.74
C THR A 156 14.18 3.24 -9.37
N PRO A 157 13.98 2.92 -8.08
CA PRO A 157 13.12 1.83 -7.67
C PRO A 157 11.69 2.06 -8.19
N ILE A 158 11.08 1.00 -8.70
CA ILE A 158 9.69 0.97 -9.13
C ILE A 158 8.91 0.20 -8.08
N MET A 159 7.87 0.83 -7.55
CA MET A 159 6.85 0.17 -6.73
C MET A 159 5.65 -0.17 -7.60
N THR A 160 5.35 -1.46 -7.74
CA THR A 160 4.11 -1.89 -8.39
C THR A 160 2.94 -1.79 -7.43
N VAL A 161 1.80 -1.33 -7.92
CA VAL A 161 0.58 -1.19 -7.13
C VAL A 161 -0.63 -1.66 -7.93
N GLU A 162 -1.40 -2.61 -7.38
CA GLU A 162 -2.72 -2.98 -7.87
C GLU A 162 -3.79 -2.45 -6.92
N TYR A 163 -4.75 -1.69 -7.45
CA TYR A 163 -5.84 -1.15 -6.66
C TYR A 163 -7.07 -2.06 -6.74
N LYS A 164 -7.68 -2.35 -5.60
CA LYS A 164 -8.98 -3.02 -5.51
C LYS A 164 -9.94 -2.20 -4.64
N PRO A 165 -11.06 -1.69 -5.21
CA PRO A 165 -12.00 -0.88 -4.46
C PRO A 165 -12.76 -1.73 -3.43
N PRO A 166 -13.29 -1.12 -2.36
CA PRO A 166 -13.84 -1.86 -1.23
C PRO A 166 -15.03 -2.77 -1.56
N HIS A 167 -15.78 -2.49 -2.63
CA HIS A 167 -16.87 -3.37 -3.09
C HIS A 167 -16.39 -4.64 -3.80
N LYS A 168 -15.12 -4.70 -4.23
CA LYS A 168 -14.47 -5.91 -4.79
C LYS A 168 -13.62 -6.65 -3.76
N LEU A 169 -13.10 -5.94 -2.75
CA LEU A 169 -12.27 -6.48 -1.67
C LEU A 169 -12.48 -5.62 -0.43
N SER A 170 -13.30 -6.09 0.51
CA SER A 170 -13.64 -5.32 1.70
C SER A 170 -12.53 -5.38 2.76
N VAL A 171 -12.61 -4.49 3.76
CA VAL A 171 -11.72 -4.53 4.93
C VAL A 171 -11.97 -5.81 5.75
N GLU A 172 -13.21 -6.29 5.79
CA GLU A 172 -13.60 -7.55 6.41
C GLU A 172 -12.96 -8.74 5.71
N ASP A 173 -12.95 -8.75 4.37
CA ASP A 173 -12.26 -9.78 3.58
C ASP A 173 -10.76 -9.76 3.87
N LEU A 174 -10.14 -8.58 3.88
CA LEU A 174 -8.72 -8.43 4.23
C LEU A 174 -8.41 -8.98 5.62
N ARG A 175 -9.22 -8.63 6.63
CA ARG A 175 -9.03 -9.09 8.03
C ARG A 175 -9.22 -10.59 8.18
N ALA A 176 -10.20 -11.17 7.49
CA ALA A 176 -10.48 -12.61 7.57
C ALA A 176 -9.52 -13.45 6.72
N GLY A 177 -9.09 -12.90 5.58
CA GLY A 177 -8.27 -13.59 4.58
C GLY A 177 -6.76 -13.46 4.79
N LEU A 178 -6.25 -12.30 5.23
CA LEU A 178 -4.83 -12.11 5.52
C LEU A 178 -4.46 -12.69 6.89
N ARG A 179 -4.19 -13.99 6.90
CA ARG A 179 -3.78 -14.75 8.09
C ARG A 179 -2.61 -15.67 7.78
N PRO A 180 -1.90 -16.18 8.80
CA PRO A 180 -1.00 -17.30 8.62
C PRO A 180 -1.70 -18.47 7.92
N MET A 181 -1.13 -18.95 6.81
CA MET A 181 -1.69 -20.09 6.06
C MET A 181 -0.63 -20.77 5.19
N GLN A 182 -0.84 -22.07 4.94
CA GLN A 182 -0.19 -22.82 3.85
C GLN A 182 -0.91 -22.47 2.54
N PHE A 183 -0.59 -21.29 2.00
CA PHE A 183 -1.30 -20.67 0.88
C PHE A 183 -1.57 -21.62 -0.28
N TRP A 184 -0.55 -22.38 -0.70
CA TRP A 184 -0.69 -23.31 -1.81
C TRP A 184 -1.76 -24.37 -1.54
N ASN A 185 -1.78 -24.95 -0.34
CA ASN A 185 -2.70 -26.03 0.00
C ASN A 185 -4.12 -25.51 0.29
N GLU A 186 -4.21 -24.34 0.94
CA GLU A 186 -5.48 -23.80 1.43
C GLU A 186 -6.25 -23.01 0.35
N VAL A 187 -5.56 -22.44 -0.65
CA VAL A 187 -6.17 -21.56 -1.66
C VAL A 187 -6.00 -22.07 -3.09
N VAL A 188 -4.83 -22.61 -3.44
CA VAL A 188 -4.52 -22.96 -4.84
C VAL A 188 -4.87 -24.41 -5.18
N ARG A 189 -4.54 -25.35 -4.29
CA ARG A 189 -4.65 -26.80 -4.48
C ARG A 189 -5.69 -27.44 -3.56
N LEU A 190 -6.76 -26.72 -3.24
CA LEU A 190 -7.79 -27.26 -2.35
C LEU A 190 -8.55 -28.40 -3.04
N ASP A 191 -8.60 -29.58 -2.40
CA ASP A 191 -9.23 -30.78 -2.97
C ASP A 191 -10.77 -30.66 -3.05
N SER A 192 -11.39 -29.93 -2.13
CA SER A 192 -12.83 -29.65 -2.12
C SER A 192 -13.13 -28.27 -1.57
N VAL A 193 -13.91 -27.47 -2.29
CA VAL A 193 -14.33 -26.12 -1.87
C VAL A 193 -15.52 -26.22 -0.91
N PRO A 194 -15.45 -25.65 0.31
CA PRO A 194 -16.59 -25.62 1.22
C PRO A 194 -17.75 -24.81 0.61
N THR A 195 -18.95 -25.37 0.62
CA THR A 195 -20.12 -24.76 -0.04
C THR A 195 -21.02 -23.99 0.91
N GLU A 196 -20.94 -24.20 2.23
CA GLU A 196 -21.80 -23.53 3.22
C GLU A 196 -21.09 -23.29 4.56
N GLY A 197 -21.69 -22.45 5.40
CA GLY A 197 -21.25 -22.22 6.78
C GLY A 197 -19.98 -21.36 6.95
N PRO A 198 -19.45 -21.29 8.19
CA PRO A 198 -18.29 -20.45 8.52
C PRO A 198 -17.02 -20.82 7.74
N GLU A 199 -16.86 -22.08 7.35
CA GLU A 199 -15.72 -22.56 6.56
C GLU A 199 -15.75 -22.00 5.13
N ASN A 200 -16.94 -21.92 4.51
CA ASN A 200 -17.11 -21.25 3.21
C ASN A 200 -16.72 -19.78 3.31
N LEU A 201 -17.21 -19.04 4.32
CA LEU A 201 -16.87 -17.62 4.49
C LEU A 201 -15.36 -17.42 4.66
N ARG A 202 -14.71 -18.24 5.50
CA ARG A 202 -13.27 -18.18 5.72
C ARG A 202 -12.48 -18.53 4.46
N TYR A 203 -12.92 -19.54 3.71
CA TYR A 203 -12.31 -19.91 2.44
C TYR A 203 -12.46 -18.79 1.41
N ASN A 204 -13.65 -18.21 1.24
CA ASN A 204 -13.87 -17.12 0.28
C ASN A 204 -13.02 -15.91 0.60
N ALA A 205 -12.91 -15.52 1.88
CA ALA A 205 -12.03 -14.42 2.28
C ALA A 205 -10.56 -14.73 1.95
N ALA A 206 -10.08 -15.93 2.29
CA ALA A 206 -8.71 -16.35 1.97
C ALA A 206 -8.45 -16.45 0.46
N TRP A 207 -9.43 -16.95 -0.31
CA TRP A 207 -9.35 -17.06 -1.76
C TRP A 207 -9.33 -15.69 -2.42
N LEU A 208 -10.21 -14.77 -1.99
CA LEU A 208 -10.32 -13.43 -2.55
C LEU A 208 -9.05 -12.61 -2.26
N THR A 209 -8.64 -12.52 -1.00
CA THR A 209 -7.40 -11.84 -0.59
C THR A 209 -6.18 -12.46 -1.25
N GLY A 210 -6.11 -13.80 -1.25
CA GLY A 210 -5.03 -14.55 -1.86
C GLY A 210 -4.88 -14.32 -3.35
N SER A 211 -6.00 -14.24 -4.07
CA SER A 211 -6.00 -13.96 -5.51
C SER A 211 -5.41 -12.60 -5.84
N VAL A 212 -5.69 -11.59 -5.00
CA VAL A 212 -5.12 -10.24 -5.14
C VAL A 212 -3.62 -10.24 -4.82
N VAL A 213 -3.20 -10.90 -3.74
CA VAL A 213 -1.77 -11.05 -3.39
C VAL A 213 -0.99 -11.76 -4.51
N VAL A 214 -1.57 -12.82 -5.09
CA VAL A 214 -0.96 -13.56 -6.20
C VAL A 214 -0.81 -12.71 -7.45
N GLN A 215 -1.73 -11.78 -7.71
CA GLN A 215 -1.62 -10.89 -8.87
C GLN A 215 -0.34 -10.07 -8.81
N GLU A 216 -0.06 -9.42 -7.67
CA GLU A 216 1.17 -8.65 -7.49
C GLU A 216 2.40 -9.54 -7.37
N TYR A 217 2.32 -10.62 -6.59
CA TYR A 217 3.43 -11.56 -6.45
C TYR A 217 3.88 -12.13 -7.81
N HIS A 218 2.92 -12.46 -8.68
CA HIS A 218 3.23 -12.99 -10.00
C HIS A 218 3.97 -11.98 -10.87
N VAL A 219 3.56 -10.70 -10.84
CA VAL A 219 4.23 -9.63 -11.57
C VAL A 219 5.67 -9.49 -11.11
N VAL A 220 5.89 -9.27 -9.80
CA VAL A 220 7.21 -9.06 -9.21
C VAL A 220 8.14 -10.27 -9.38
N SER A 221 7.60 -11.48 -9.23
CA SER A 221 8.39 -12.71 -9.37
C SER A 221 8.69 -13.08 -10.82
N SER A 222 7.95 -12.55 -11.81
CA SER A 222 8.17 -12.88 -13.22
C SER A 222 9.14 -11.92 -13.92
N THR A 223 9.50 -10.81 -13.29
CA THR A 223 10.42 -9.78 -13.83
C THR A 223 11.87 -9.94 -13.38
N HIS A 224 12.20 -11.01 -12.64
CA HIS A 224 13.57 -11.30 -12.16
C HIS A 224 14.12 -12.65 -12.68
N VAL A 225 14.06 -12.88 -14.00
CA VAL A 225 14.81 -13.96 -14.67
C VAL A 225 15.58 -13.40 -15.84
#